data_AF-A0A952LMT8-F1
#
_entry.id   AF-A0A952LMT8-F1
#
_cell.length_a   1.000
_cell.length_b   1.000
_cell.length_c   1.000
_cell.angle_alpha   90.00
_cell.angle_beta   90.00
_cell.angle_gamma   90.00
#
_symmetry.space_group_name_H-M   'P 1'
#
loop_
_entity.id
_entity.type
_entity.pdbx_description
1 polymer ?
#
loop_
_entity_poly.entity_id
_entity_poly.type
_entity_poly.pdbx_seq_one_letter_code
_entity_poly.pdbx_strand_id
1 'polypeptide(L)'
;LGYFLREFIPMDIEGELFIKKVPILEVEKPSASLELAIGVSKLFQEGYKICIVKNHGSFSIGKTINEALKYTSTLENSAEIFYKWMSLKKMQS
;
A
#
# COMPACT_ATOMS: atom_id res chain seq x y z
N LEU A 1 -0.48 -8.18 -3.78
CA LEU A 1 -0.17 -6.87 -4.42
C LEU A 1 1.32 -6.63 -4.58
N GLY A 2 2.09 -6.56 -3.48
CA GLY A 2 3.52 -6.18 -3.52
C GLY A 2 4.44 -7.03 -4.41
N TYR A 3 4.08 -8.28 -4.69
CA TYR A 3 4.88 -9.14 -5.57
C TYR A 3 4.64 -8.89 -7.07
N PHE A 4 3.40 -8.58 -7.46
CA PHE A 4 2.97 -8.58 -8.87
C PHE A 4 2.88 -7.18 -9.48
N LEU A 5 2.79 -6.15 -8.65
CA LEU A 5 2.56 -4.77 -9.08
C LEU A 5 3.79 -3.90 -8.78
N ARG A 6 3.97 -2.83 -9.57
CA ARG A 6 4.95 -1.77 -9.31
C ARG A 6 4.38 -0.63 -8.47
N GLU A 7 3.06 -0.47 -8.51
CA GLU A 7 2.29 0.47 -7.71
C GLU A 7 0.88 -0.08 -7.55
N PHE A 8 0.17 0.38 -6.52
CA PHE A 8 -1.23 0.03 -6.31
C PHE A 8 -2.11 1.28 -6.42
N ILE A 9 -3.16 1.19 -7.23
CA ILE A 9 -4.18 2.22 -7.39
C ILE A 9 -5.53 1.56 -7.03
N PRO A 10 -6.20 1.99 -5.94
CA PRO A 10 -7.52 1.53 -5.56
C PRO A 10 -8.54 1.76 -6.67
N MET A 11 -9.55 0.89 -6.73
CA MET A 11 -10.68 1.01 -7.67
C MET A 11 -11.98 1.43 -6.97
N ASP A 12 -11.96 1.49 -5.63
CA ASP A 12 -13.08 1.90 -4.81
C ASP A 12 -12.93 3.37 -4.35
N ILE A 13 -14.06 3.98 -4.05
CA ILE A 13 -14.17 5.40 -3.70
C ILE A 13 -13.39 5.74 -2.42
N GLU A 14 -13.39 4.85 -1.43
CA GLU A 14 -12.68 5.08 -0.16
C GLU A 14 -11.17 5.14 -0.37
N GLY A 15 -10.64 4.18 -1.13
CA GLY A 15 -9.24 4.13 -1.51
C GLY A 15 -8.81 5.36 -2.31
N GLU A 16 -9.61 5.77 -3.30
CA GLU A 16 -9.35 6.98 -4.09
C GLU A 16 -9.32 8.25 -3.22
N LEU A 17 -10.22 8.34 -2.24
CA LEU A 17 -10.32 9.50 -1.37
C LEU A 17 -9.15 9.58 -0.37
N PHE A 18 -8.77 8.46 0.26
CA PHE A 18 -7.86 8.49 1.41
C PHE A 18 -6.41 8.10 1.10
N ILE A 19 -6.17 7.16 0.20
CA ILE A 19 -4.81 6.63 -0.06
C ILE A 19 -4.32 6.88 -1.49
N LYS A 20 -5.23 7.18 -2.43
CA LYS A 20 -4.93 7.54 -3.82
C LYS A 20 -3.99 6.53 -4.47
N LYS A 21 -2.74 6.91 -4.74
CA LYS A 21 -1.72 6.02 -5.29
C LYS A 21 -0.82 5.52 -4.16
N VAL A 22 -0.70 4.20 -4.03
CA VAL A 22 0.13 3.55 -3.03
C VAL A 22 1.42 3.03 -3.68
N PRO A 23 2.59 3.61 -3.34
CA PRO A 23 3.87 3.17 -3.88
C PRO A 23 4.25 1.79 -3.33
N ILE A 24 4.92 0.99 -4.16
CA ILE A 24 5.56 -0.27 -3.75
C ILE A 24 7.07 -0.02 -3.69
N LEU A 25 7.60 -0.04 -2.48
CA LEU A 25 9.02 0.12 -2.19
C LEU A 25 9.73 -1.23 -2.33
N GLU A 26 10.76 -1.27 -3.16
CA GLU A 26 11.69 -2.39 -3.27
C GLU A 26 12.99 -2.04 -2.56
N VAL A 27 13.43 -2.92 -1.66
CA VAL A 27 14.68 -2.81 -0.90
C VAL A 27 15.33 -4.19 -0.80
N GLU A 28 16.65 -4.25 -0.69
CA GLU A 28 17.35 -5.54 -0.57
C GLU A 28 17.07 -6.24 0.76
N LYS A 29 17.02 -5.46 1.85
CA LYS A 29 16.71 -5.96 3.20
C LYS A 29 15.36 -5.41 3.66
N PRO A 30 14.25 -6.12 3.42
CA PRO A 30 12.91 -5.61 3.68
C PRO A 30 12.49 -5.68 5.15
N SER A 31 13.41 -5.98 6.08
CA SER A 31 13.14 -6.01 7.52
C SER A 31 14.36 -5.52 8.32
N ALA A 32 14.09 -4.77 9.39
CA ALA A 32 15.08 -4.28 10.36
C ALA A 32 16.35 -3.67 9.76
N SER A 33 16.22 -2.94 8.63
CA SER A 33 17.34 -2.35 7.92
C SER A 33 17.24 -0.82 7.85
N LEU A 34 18.39 -0.16 7.79
CA LEU A 34 18.46 1.29 7.60
C LEU A 34 17.93 1.70 6.21
N GLU A 35 18.18 0.87 5.20
CA GLU A 35 17.66 1.05 3.83
C GLU A 35 16.13 1.13 3.84
N LEU A 36 15.45 0.19 4.50
CA LEU A 36 14.01 0.19 4.67
C LEU A 36 13.53 1.46 5.38
N ALA A 37 14.17 1.81 6.50
CA ALA A 37 13.78 2.97 7.29
C ALA A 37 13.90 4.28 6.47
N ILE A 38 14.98 4.44 5.70
CA ILE A 38 15.19 5.59 4.81
C ILE A 38 14.14 5.61 3.69
N GLY A 39 13.92 4.47 3.03
CA GLY A 39 12.97 4.37 1.92
C GLY A 39 11.54 4.70 2.32
N VAL A 40 11.06 4.14 3.44
CA VAL A 40 9.72 4.44 3.98
C VAL A 40 9.62 5.91 4.39
N SER A 41 10.62 6.44 5.10
CA SER A 41 10.64 7.84 5.52
C SER A 41 10.58 8.82 4.34
N LYS A 42 11.33 8.55 3.27
CA LYS A 42 11.33 9.37 2.05
C LYS A 42 9.93 9.43 1.41
N LEU A 43 9.24 8.30 1.27
CA LEU A 43 7.88 8.26 0.73
C LEU A 43 6.91 9.10 1.58
N PHE A 44 7.04 9.05 2.91
CA PHE A 44 6.19 9.87 3.78
C PHE A 44 6.51 11.37 3.68
N GLN A 45 7.77 11.74 3.47
CA GLN A 45 8.17 13.13 3.21
C GLN A 45 7.65 13.64 1.85
N GLU A 46 7.53 12.77 0.86
CA GLU A 46 6.90 13.06 -0.45
C GLU A 46 5.36 13.22 -0.35
N GLY A 47 4.77 12.95 0.81
CA GLY A 47 3.36 13.18 1.09
C GLY A 47 2.48 11.93 1.04
N TYR A 48 3.04 10.75 0.73
CA TYR A 48 2.31 9.49 0.82
C TYR A 48 1.92 9.19 2.27
N LYS A 49 0.72 8.65 2.48
CA LYS A 49 0.21 8.27 3.81
C LYS A 49 0.37 6.80 4.12
N ILE A 50 0.61 6.00 3.08
CA ILE A 50 0.81 4.56 3.17
C ILE A 50 1.68 4.10 2.01
N CYS A 51 2.51 3.10 2.24
CA CYS A 51 3.29 2.41 1.22
C CYS A 51 3.27 0.91 1.46
N ILE A 52 3.55 0.14 0.42
CA ILE A 52 3.78 -1.31 0.51
C ILE A 52 5.27 -1.55 0.34
N VAL A 53 5.85 -2.38 1.18
CA VAL A 53 7.20 -2.90 1.00
C VAL A 53 7.08 -4.28 0.36
N LYS A 54 7.71 -4.44 -0.79
CA LYS A 54 7.70 -5.69 -1.54
C LYS A 54 8.22 -6.83 -0.66
N ASN A 55 7.50 -7.95 -0.68
CA ASN A 55 7.78 -9.15 0.12
C ASN A 55 7.77 -8.95 1.65
N HIS A 56 7.08 -7.92 2.16
CA HIS A 56 6.97 -7.67 3.59
C HIS A 56 5.53 -7.35 4.00
N GLY A 57 5.07 -6.13 3.75
CA GLY A 57 3.79 -5.62 4.25
C GLY A 57 3.65 -4.14 3.98
N SER A 58 2.73 -3.46 4.65
CA SER A 58 2.52 -2.02 4.50
C SER A 58 2.99 -1.22 5.71
N PHE A 59 3.38 0.03 5.47
CA PHE A 59 3.62 1.02 6.51
C PHE A 59 2.72 2.22 6.25
N SER A 60 2.08 2.74 7.30
CA SER A 60 1.24 3.94 7.24
C SER A 60 1.69 4.98 8.28
N ILE A 61 1.37 6.24 8.00
CA ILE A 61 1.66 7.37 8.89
C ILE A 61 0.42 8.22 9.09
N GLY A 62 0.19 8.62 10.34
CA GLY A 62 -0.88 9.53 10.73
C GLY A 62 -0.46 10.35 11.94
N LYS A 63 -1.17 11.46 12.20
CA LYS A 63 -1.04 12.27 13.41
C LYS A 63 -1.51 11.53 14.66
N THR A 64 -2.34 10.50 14.47
CA THR A 64 -2.84 9.62 15.52
C THR A 64 -2.76 8.17 15.06
N ILE A 65 -2.76 7.24 16.02
CA ILE A 65 -2.83 5.80 15.73
C ILE A 65 -4.09 5.44 14.93
N ASN A 66 -5.22 6.10 15.20
CA ASN A 66 -6.47 5.88 14.47
C ASN A 66 -6.39 6.35 13.02
N GLU A 67 -5.69 7.44 12.75
CA GLU A 67 -5.46 7.91 11.38
C GLU A 67 -4.54 6.95 10.60
N ALA A 68 -3.46 6.48 11.22
CA ALA A 68 -2.59 5.48 10.61
C ALA A 68 -3.34 4.15 10.37
N LEU A 69 -4.13 3.70 11.34
CA LEU A 69 -4.98 2.52 11.24
C LEU A 69 -5.99 2.65 10.11
N LYS A 70 -6.64 3.81 9.98
CA LYS A 70 -7.56 4.11 8.87
C LYS A 70 -6.90 3.83 7.52
N TYR A 71 -5.71 4.38 7.27
CA TYR A 71 -5.03 4.17 5.99
C TYR A 71 -4.70 2.69 5.73
N THR A 72 -4.27 1.97 6.77
CA THR A 72 -3.99 0.52 6.67
C THR A 72 -5.26 -0.27 6.34
N SER A 73 -6.36 0.00 7.04
CA SER A 73 -7.64 -0.67 6.80
C SER A 73 -8.21 -0.35 5.42
N THR A 74 -8.12 0.92 4.98
CA THR A 74 -8.52 1.30 3.61
C THR A 74 -7.69 0.55 2.57
N LEU A 75 -6.37 0.45 2.75
CA LEU A 75 -5.52 -0.32 1.81
C LEU A 75 -5.94 -1.78 1.73
N GLU A 76 -6.16 -2.44 2.87
CA GLU A 76 -6.55 -3.86 2.90
C GLU A 76 -7.88 -4.09 2.19
N ASN A 77 -8.89 -3.26 2.48
CA ASN A 77 -10.20 -3.34 1.83
C ASN A 77 -10.09 -3.11 0.32
N SER A 78 -9.38 -2.06 -0.11
CA SER A 78 -9.15 -1.77 -1.53
C SER A 78 -8.41 -2.91 -2.23
N ALA A 79 -7.41 -3.50 -1.57
CA ALA A 79 -6.64 -4.63 -2.07
C ALA A 79 -7.51 -5.87 -2.28
N GLU A 80 -8.39 -6.18 -1.32
CA GLU A 80 -9.31 -7.30 -1.40
C GLU A 80 -10.30 -7.13 -2.56
N ILE A 81 -10.89 -5.93 -2.71
CA ILE A 81 -11.76 -5.60 -3.84
C ILE A 81 -11.03 -5.82 -5.17
N PHE A 82 -9.81 -5.30 -5.28
CA PHE A 82 -8.98 -5.48 -6.48
C PHE A 82 -8.72 -6.95 -6.80
N TYR A 83 -8.35 -7.74 -5.78
CA TYR A 83 -8.09 -9.17 -5.95
C TYR A 83 -9.33 -9.94 -6.40
N LYS A 84 -10.50 -9.67 -5.78
CA LYS A 84 -11.77 -10.28 -6.15
C LYS A 84 -12.15 -9.91 -7.59
N TRP A 85 -12.03 -8.64 -7.96
CA TRP A 85 -12.31 -8.19 -9.32
C TRP A 85 -11.42 -8.88 -10.36
N MET A 86 -10.10 -8.94 -10.10
CA MET A 86 -9.16 -9.64 -10.98
C MET A 86 -9.49 -11.14 -11.13
N SER A 87 -9.93 -11.77 -10.04
CA SER A 87 -10.31 -13.19 -10.05
C SER A 87 -11.58 -13.43 -10.86
N LEU A 88 -12.61 -12.58 -10.70
CA LEU A 88 -13.84 -12.64 -11.49
C LEU A 88 -13.57 -12.44 -12.98
N LYS A 89 -12.74 -11.44 -13.32
CA LYS A 89 -12.37 -11.13 -14.71
C LYS A 89 -11.67 -12.30 -15.40
N LYS A 90 -10.79 -13.02 -14.69
CA LYS A 90 -10.12 -14.21 -15.21
C LYS A 90 -11.05 -15.40 -15.45
N MET A 91 -12.16 -15.51 -14.71
CA MET A 91 -13.13 -16.58 -14.93
C MET A 91 -14.04 -16.32 -16.13
N GLN A 92 -14.11 -15.07 -16.61
CA GLN A 92 -14.91 -14.66 -17.77
C GLN A 92 -14.10 -14.64 -19.07
N SER A 93 -12.79 -14.91 -19.00
CA SER A 93 -11.86 -14.99 -20.13
C SER A 93 -11.45 -16.43 -20.41
#